data_AF-A0A6A0QV81-F1
#
_entry.id   AF-A0A6A0QV81-F1
#
_cell.length_a   1.000
_cell.length_b   1.000
_cell.length_c   1.000
_cell.angle_alpha   90.00
_cell.angle_beta   90.00
_cell.angle_gamma   90.00
#
_symmetry.space_group_name_H-M   'P 1'
#
loop_
_entity.id
_entity.type
_entity.pdbx_description
1 polymer ?
#
loop_
_entity_poly.entity_id
_entity_poly.type
_entity_poly.pdbx_seq_one_letter_code
_entity_poly.pdbx_strand_id
1 'polypeptide(L)'
;MNERKRLAIGYLAILVGIATTILASVAVHMSEAPEFDEFGKALYTFMPRGWLIVTIFQSIALGGVLLAMAGATYGFIYKRTLTWARAMFGAVLFSALMMILFAVIPNQFLTLAQSTLEWTPQKVFMTIPPILVLNNTVEISYAALKDMISAGYSTTMLIVVAIVMYQIQERAKRTDVPKPSPVSDYGRPLRADR
;
A
#
# COMPACT_ATOMS: atom_id res chain seq x y z
N MET A 1 15.35 -21.89 -7.88
CA MET A 1 14.28 -21.68 -8.88
C MET A 1 14.88 -21.08 -10.15
N ASN A 2 14.58 -21.65 -11.32
CA ASN A 2 15.11 -21.18 -12.61
C ASN A 2 14.46 -19.84 -13.03
N GLU A 3 15.20 -19.00 -13.74
CA GLU A 3 14.82 -17.66 -14.20
C GLU A 3 13.51 -17.65 -14.99
N ARG A 4 13.30 -18.64 -15.87
CA ARG A 4 12.05 -18.77 -16.65
C ARG A 4 10.82 -18.89 -15.76
N LYS A 5 10.91 -19.66 -14.67
CA LYS A 5 9.79 -19.83 -13.72
C LYS A 5 9.50 -18.51 -12.98
N ARG A 6 10.54 -17.77 -12.57
CA ARG A 6 10.39 -16.46 -11.92
C ARG A 6 9.73 -15.44 -12.85
N LEU A 7 10.13 -15.40 -14.12
CA LEU A 7 9.49 -14.56 -15.12
C LEU A 7 8.02 -14.92 -15.31
N ALA A 8 7.71 -16.20 -15.48
CA ALA A 8 6.34 -16.67 -15.64
C ALA A 8 5.46 -16.28 -14.44
N ILE A 9 5.95 -16.45 -13.21
CA ILE A 9 5.26 -16.01 -11.99
C ILE A 9 5.07 -14.49 -11.98
N GLY A 10 6.11 -13.72 -12.35
CA GLY A 10 6.04 -12.27 -12.44
C GLY A 10 4.97 -11.80 -13.43
N TYR A 11 4.95 -12.37 -14.64
CA TYR A 11 3.93 -12.08 -15.64
C TYR A 11 2.53 -12.47 -15.18
N LEU A 12 2.38 -13.65 -14.58
CA LEU A 12 1.09 -14.10 -14.05
C LEU A 12 0.57 -13.11 -12.98
N ALA A 13 1.42 -12.71 -12.04
CA ALA A 13 1.04 -11.75 -11.00
C ALA A 13 0.67 -10.38 -11.60
N ILE A 14 1.37 -9.92 -12.64
CA ILE A 14 1.00 -8.70 -13.36
C ILE A 14 -0.37 -8.82 -14.01
N LEU A 15 -0.62 -9.90 -14.75
CA LEU A 15 -1.89 -10.12 -15.44
C LEU A 15 -3.06 -10.23 -14.45
N VAL A 16 -2.90 -11.01 -13.39
CA VAL A 16 -3.90 -11.14 -12.33
C VAL A 16 -4.12 -9.80 -11.62
N GLY A 17 -3.06 -9.06 -11.31
CA GLY A 17 -3.16 -7.75 -10.67
C GLY A 17 -3.90 -6.73 -11.54
N ILE A 18 -3.59 -6.67 -12.84
CA ILE A 18 -4.27 -5.80 -13.81
C ILE A 18 -5.75 -6.20 -13.94
N ALA A 19 -6.04 -7.49 -14.15
CA ALA A 19 -7.41 -7.98 -14.25
C ALA A 19 -8.22 -7.66 -12.99
N THR A 20 -7.63 -7.89 -11.81
CA THR A 20 -8.25 -7.56 -10.51
C THR A 20 -8.54 -6.06 -10.41
N THR A 21 -7.58 -5.22 -10.79
CA THR A 21 -7.75 -3.76 -10.79
C THR A 21 -8.91 -3.33 -11.68
N ILE A 22 -8.96 -3.84 -12.91
CA ILE A 22 -10.00 -3.48 -13.87
C ILE A 22 -11.37 -3.92 -13.36
N LEU A 23 -11.52 -5.19 -12.97
CA LEU A 23 -12.80 -5.74 -12.50
C LEU A 23 -13.30 -5.01 -11.25
N ALA A 24 -12.41 -4.73 -10.29
CA ALA A 24 -12.77 -4.01 -9.09
C ALA A 24 -13.11 -2.53 -9.38
N SER A 25 -12.39 -1.85 -10.27
CA SER A 25 -12.73 -0.48 -10.67
C SER A 25 -14.08 -0.40 -11.41
N VAL A 26 -14.41 -1.40 -12.23
CA VAL A 26 -15.75 -1.52 -12.82
C VAL A 26 -16.80 -1.67 -11.72
N ALA A 27 -16.56 -2.54 -10.73
CA ALA A 27 -17.47 -2.72 -9.60
C ALA A 27 -17.63 -1.43 -8.75
N VAL A 28 -16.57 -0.63 -8.58
CA VAL A 28 -16.65 0.71 -7.96
C VAL A 28 -17.65 1.58 -8.71
N HIS A 29 -17.45 1.76 -10.02
CA HIS A 29 -18.33 2.61 -10.83
C HIS A 29 -19.78 2.12 -10.86
N MET A 30 -20.01 0.80 -10.86
CA MET A 30 -21.34 0.23 -10.78
C MET A 30 -22.01 0.50 -9.42
N SER A 31 -21.22 0.48 -8.33
CA SER A 31 -21.70 0.72 -6.97
C SER A 31 -21.96 2.22 -6.68
N GLU A 32 -21.25 3.10 -7.38
CA GLU A 32 -21.39 4.57 -7.30
C GLU A 32 -22.45 5.14 -8.25
N ALA A 33 -22.94 4.36 -9.21
CA ALA A 33 -23.92 4.83 -10.18
C ALA A 33 -25.16 5.44 -9.47
N PRO A 34 -25.73 6.57 -9.94
CA PRO A 34 -26.85 7.21 -9.26
C PRO A 34 -28.04 6.26 -9.03
N GLU A 35 -28.71 6.36 -7.88
CA GLU A 35 -29.88 5.53 -7.58
C GLU A 35 -31.13 5.88 -8.41
N PHE A 36 -31.10 7.03 -9.09
CA PHE A 36 -32.23 7.60 -9.83
C PHE A 36 -32.00 7.67 -11.35
N ASP A 37 -30.86 7.16 -11.84
CA ASP A 37 -30.65 6.97 -13.28
C ASP A 37 -31.27 5.64 -13.71
N GLU A 38 -32.25 5.68 -14.62
CA GLU A 38 -32.97 4.51 -15.15
C GLU A 38 -31.99 3.43 -15.64
N PHE A 39 -30.86 3.84 -16.21
CA PHE A 39 -29.87 2.91 -16.77
C PHE A 39 -29.12 2.12 -15.69
N GLY A 40 -28.68 2.79 -14.62
CA GLY A 40 -27.90 2.17 -13.56
C GLY A 40 -28.72 1.20 -12.68
N LYS A 41 -29.99 1.52 -12.43
CA LYS A 41 -30.89 0.64 -11.67
C LYS A 41 -31.43 -0.51 -12.50
N ALA A 42 -31.76 -0.30 -13.78
CA ALA A 42 -32.31 -1.37 -14.63
C ALA A 42 -31.27 -2.44 -14.99
N LEU A 43 -30.00 -2.05 -15.18
CA LEU A 43 -28.95 -2.96 -15.64
C LEU A 43 -28.24 -3.69 -14.48
N TYR A 44 -28.15 -3.07 -13.30
CA TYR A 44 -27.32 -3.55 -12.18
C TYR A 44 -28.06 -3.58 -10.84
N THR A 45 -29.29 -4.12 -10.82
CA THR A 45 -30.12 -4.28 -9.60
C THR A 45 -29.45 -5.09 -8.49
N PHE A 46 -28.60 -6.06 -8.84
CA PHE A 46 -27.91 -6.94 -7.89
C PHE A 46 -26.69 -6.30 -7.24
N MET A 47 -26.25 -5.12 -7.70
CA MET A 47 -25.02 -4.52 -7.25
C MET A 47 -25.19 -3.85 -5.87
N PRO A 48 -24.46 -4.27 -4.82
CA PRO A 48 -24.52 -3.62 -3.51
C PRO A 48 -24.03 -2.17 -3.59
N ARG A 49 -24.66 -1.29 -2.80
CA ARG A 49 -24.42 0.16 -2.81
C ARG A 49 -23.95 0.66 -1.45
N GLY A 50 -23.49 1.91 -1.44
CA GLY A 50 -23.06 2.61 -0.24
C GLY A 50 -21.54 2.69 -0.11
N TRP A 51 -21.10 3.67 0.67
CA TRP A 51 -19.69 4.04 0.77
C TRP A 51 -18.79 2.87 1.19
N LEU A 52 -19.25 2.01 2.10
CA LEU A 52 -18.46 0.88 2.59
C LEU A 52 -18.15 -0.11 1.47
N ILE A 53 -19.14 -0.42 0.63
CA ILE A 53 -19.01 -1.33 -0.50
C ILE A 53 -18.06 -0.75 -1.55
N VAL A 54 -18.22 0.54 -1.85
CA VAL A 54 -17.33 1.29 -2.73
C VAL A 54 -15.88 1.24 -2.22
N THR A 55 -15.65 1.52 -0.94
CA THR A 55 -14.31 1.47 -0.33
C THR A 55 -13.71 0.07 -0.35
N ILE A 56 -14.52 -0.99 -0.20
CA ILE A 56 -14.06 -2.38 -0.34
C ILE A 56 -13.57 -2.61 -1.78
N PHE A 57 -14.35 -2.26 -2.80
CA PHE A 57 -13.91 -2.43 -4.18
C PHE A 57 -12.70 -1.57 -4.55
N GLN A 58 -12.63 -0.32 -4.07
CA GLN A 58 -11.44 0.52 -4.22
C GLN A 58 -10.20 -0.14 -3.57
N SER A 59 -10.37 -0.76 -2.41
CA SER A 59 -9.29 -1.49 -1.72
C SER A 59 -8.84 -2.73 -2.50
N ILE A 60 -9.78 -3.47 -3.10
CA ILE A 60 -9.47 -4.60 -3.99
C ILE A 60 -8.73 -4.12 -5.24
N ALA A 61 -9.18 -3.02 -5.84
CA ALA A 61 -8.53 -2.41 -7.01
C ALA A 61 -7.09 -2.00 -6.68
N LEU A 62 -6.89 -1.32 -5.55
CA LEU A 62 -5.56 -0.98 -5.02
C LEU A 62 -4.70 -2.24 -4.79
N GLY A 63 -5.28 -3.30 -4.21
CA GLY A 63 -4.60 -4.59 -4.05
C GLY A 63 -4.15 -5.19 -5.37
N GLY A 64 -4.96 -5.07 -6.43
CA GLY A 64 -4.60 -5.47 -7.80
C GLY A 64 -3.38 -4.71 -8.33
N VAL A 65 -3.34 -3.37 -8.14
CA VAL A 65 -2.19 -2.53 -8.53
C VAL A 65 -0.93 -2.97 -7.78
N LEU A 66 -1.02 -3.14 -6.46
CA LEU A 66 0.11 -3.58 -5.63
C LEU A 66 0.61 -4.98 -6.02
N LEU A 67 -0.30 -5.90 -6.36
CA LEU A 67 0.05 -7.23 -6.87
C LEU A 67 0.79 -7.14 -8.21
N ALA A 68 0.33 -6.27 -9.12
CA ALA A 68 1.00 -6.07 -10.40
C ALA A 68 2.42 -5.49 -10.22
N MET A 69 2.58 -4.50 -9.33
CA MET A 69 3.88 -3.93 -8.99
C MET A 69 4.82 -4.94 -8.32
N ALA A 70 4.29 -5.79 -7.44
CA ALA A 70 5.03 -6.89 -6.83
C ALA A 70 5.48 -7.91 -7.88
N GLY A 71 4.59 -8.27 -8.82
CA GLY A 71 4.88 -9.13 -9.97
C GLY A 71 5.98 -8.55 -10.86
N ALA A 72 5.92 -7.25 -11.15
CA ALA A 72 6.95 -6.53 -11.91
C ALA A 72 8.30 -6.53 -11.20
N THR A 73 8.31 -6.22 -9.90
CA THR A 73 9.54 -6.26 -9.09
C THR A 73 10.13 -7.67 -9.07
N TYR A 74 9.30 -8.69 -8.86
CA TYR A 74 9.72 -10.07 -8.77
C TYR A 74 10.23 -10.64 -10.10
N GLY A 75 9.55 -10.34 -11.20
CA GLY A 75 9.91 -10.82 -12.54
C GLY A 75 11.18 -10.16 -13.09
N PHE A 76 11.29 -8.84 -12.94
CA PHE A 76 12.25 -8.02 -13.70
C PHE A 76 13.41 -7.44 -12.87
N ILE A 77 13.28 -7.35 -11.54
CA ILE A 77 14.30 -6.74 -10.67
C ILE A 77 14.92 -7.77 -9.74
N TYR A 78 14.10 -8.58 -9.08
CA TYR A 78 14.56 -9.45 -8.00
C TYR A 78 15.58 -10.51 -8.45
N LYS A 79 16.75 -10.54 -7.79
CA LYS A 79 17.87 -11.44 -8.09
C LYS A 79 18.26 -11.43 -9.58
N ARG A 80 18.32 -10.24 -10.16
CA ARG A 80 18.83 -9.98 -11.51
C ARG A 80 19.89 -8.88 -11.43
N THR A 81 20.84 -8.90 -12.34
CA THR A 81 21.85 -7.85 -12.45
C THR A 81 21.18 -6.51 -12.73
N LEU A 82 21.43 -5.52 -11.87
CA LEU A 82 20.92 -4.15 -12.01
C LEU A 82 21.66 -3.43 -13.12
N THR A 83 21.08 -3.44 -14.31
CA THR A 83 21.46 -2.52 -15.40
C THR A 83 20.81 -1.17 -15.17
N TRP A 84 21.29 -0.12 -15.84
CA TRP A 84 20.67 1.20 -15.84
C TRP A 84 19.15 1.15 -16.10
N ALA A 85 18.72 0.39 -17.10
CA ALA A 85 17.30 0.23 -17.42
C ALA A 85 16.50 -0.41 -16.26
N ARG A 86 17.04 -1.44 -15.59
CA ARG A 86 16.36 -2.09 -14.46
C ARG A 86 16.35 -1.21 -13.21
N ALA A 87 17.42 -0.45 -12.98
CA ALA A 87 17.49 0.51 -11.89
C ALA A 87 16.44 1.63 -12.09
N MET A 88 16.34 2.18 -13.31
CA MET A 88 15.30 3.14 -13.66
C MET A 88 13.89 2.57 -13.48
N PHE A 89 13.66 1.33 -13.94
CA PHE A 89 12.36 0.67 -13.73
C PHE A 89 12.03 0.48 -12.25
N GLY A 90 13.01 0.10 -11.43
CA GLY A 90 12.87 0.01 -9.98
C GLY A 90 12.57 1.36 -9.33
N ALA A 91 13.22 2.43 -9.78
CA ALA A 91 12.96 3.78 -9.30
C ALA A 91 11.52 4.22 -9.64
N VAL A 92 11.03 3.94 -10.84
CA VAL A 92 9.63 4.23 -11.24
C VAL A 92 8.65 3.46 -10.35
N LEU A 93 8.87 2.16 -10.12
CA LEU A 93 8.01 1.36 -9.25
C LEU A 93 8.01 1.89 -7.80
N PHE A 94 9.18 2.27 -7.28
CA PHE A 94 9.29 2.84 -5.95
C PHE A 94 8.58 4.20 -5.86
N SER A 95 8.79 5.10 -6.81
CA SER A 95 8.10 6.39 -6.86
C SER A 95 6.59 6.23 -6.96
N ALA A 96 6.12 5.30 -7.79
CA ALA A 96 4.70 4.98 -7.88
C ALA A 96 4.14 4.46 -6.53
N LEU A 97 4.91 3.62 -5.82
CA LEU A 97 4.51 3.15 -4.49
C LEU A 97 4.45 4.30 -3.49
N MET A 98 5.39 5.23 -3.52
CA MET A 98 5.38 6.42 -2.66
C MET A 98 4.17 7.31 -2.97
N MET A 99 3.84 7.50 -4.26
CA MET A 99 2.62 8.22 -4.65
C MET A 99 1.35 7.53 -4.14
N ILE A 100 1.29 6.20 -4.21
CA ILE A 100 0.16 5.45 -3.66
C ILE A 100 0.05 5.69 -2.14
N LEU A 101 1.15 5.53 -1.42
CA LEU A 101 1.16 5.61 0.03
C LEU A 101 0.85 7.02 0.55
N PHE A 102 1.43 8.06 -0.05
CA PHE A 102 1.39 9.43 0.50
C PHE A 102 0.44 10.37 -0.24
N ALA A 103 0.03 10.07 -1.47
CA ALA A 103 -0.93 10.88 -2.20
C ALA A 103 -2.28 10.17 -2.34
N VAL A 104 -2.29 8.96 -2.91
CA VAL A 104 -3.55 8.29 -3.27
C VAL A 104 -4.34 7.88 -2.03
N ILE A 105 -3.75 7.11 -1.11
CA ILE A 105 -4.47 6.61 0.07
C ILE A 105 -5.00 7.76 0.94
N PRO A 106 -4.19 8.77 1.31
CA PRO A 106 -4.69 9.93 2.06
C PRO A 106 -5.79 10.69 1.32
N ASN A 107 -5.65 10.91 0.01
CA ASN A 107 -6.66 11.60 -0.77
C ASN A 107 -8.00 10.85 -0.81
N GLN A 108 -7.97 9.51 -0.95
CA GLN A 108 -9.19 8.70 -0.94
C GLN A 108 -9.89 8.74 0.41
N PHE A 109 -9.13 8.64 1.52
CA PHE A 109 -9.69 8.80 2.86
C PHE A 109 -10.30 10.19 3.08
N LEU A 110 -9.58 11.25 2.71
CA LEU A 110 -10.07 12.62 2.86
C LEU A 110 -11.34 12.85 2.03
N THR A 111 -11.36 12.35 0.79
CA THR A 111 -12.53 12.41 -0.09
C THR A 111 -13.73 11.74 0.58
N LEU A 112 -13.58 10.50 1.06
CA LEU A 112 -14.64 9.77 1.76
C LEU A 112 -15.13 10.54 3.00
N ALA A 113 -14.21 11.01 3.84
CA ALA A 113 -14.52 11.71 5.07
C ALA A 113 -15.25 13.03 4.81
N GLN A 114 -14.88 13.78 3.77
CA GLN A 114 -15.46 15.09 3.50
C GLN A 114 -16.75 15.03 2.68
N SER A 115 -16.81 14.19 1.65
CA SER A 115 -17.94 14.17 0.72
C SER A 115 -19.08 13.29 1.21
N THR A 116 -18.76 12.12 1.76
CA THR A 116 -19.76 11.06 1.99
C THR A 116 -20.09 10.90 3.46
N LEU A 117 -19.07 10.92 4.32
CA LEU A 117 -19.28 10.88 5.78
C LEU A 117 -19.56 12.26 6.37
N GLU A 118 -19.28 13.32 5.60
CA GLU A 118 -19.47 14.71 6.00
C GLU A 118 -18.88 15.01 7.38
N TRP A 119 -17.61 14.68 7.58
CA TRP A 119 -16.86 14.99 8.79
C TRP A 119 -16.54 16.49 8.84
N THR A 120 -17.54 17.26 9.26
CA THR A 120 -17.49 18.71 9.34
C THR A 120 -17.05 19.21 10.72
N PRO A 121 -16.58 20.47 10.84
CA PRO A 121 -16.23 21.06 12.13
C PRO A 121 -17.40 21.17 13.11
N GLN A 122 -18.65 21.19 12.61
CA GLN A 122 -19.86 21.32 13.42
C GLN A 122 -20.30 19.99 14.03
N LYS A 123 -19.85 18.85 13.50
CA LYS A 123 -20.17 17.54 14.07
C LYS A 123 -19.17 17.25 15.19
N VAL A 124 -19.67 17.13 16.42
CA VAL A 124 -18.87 16.78 17.59
C VAL A 124 -18.60 15.28 17.59
N PHE A 125 -17.32 14.91 17.64
CA PHE A 125 -16.88 13.53 17.81
C PHE A 125 -16.85 13.14 19.28
N MET A 126 -16.20 13.96 20.13
CA MET A 126 -16.21 13.76 21.58
C MET A 126 -16.04 15.07 22.33
N THR A 127 -16.65 15.17 23.50
CA THR A 127 -16.46 16.27 24.45
C THR A 127 -15.53 15.81 25.57
N ILE A 128 -14.50 16.60 25.87
CA ILE A 128 -13.54 16.27 26.92
C ILE A 128 -14.17 16.61 28.28
N PRO A 129 -14.14 15.70 29.28
CA PRO A 129 -14.66 15.99 30.62
C PRO A 129 -14.06 17.28 31.19
N PRO A 130 -14.89 18.23 31.69
CA PRO A 130 -14.41 19.55 32.12
C PRO A 130 -13.30 19.50 33.18
N ILE A 131 -13.32 18.47 34.05
CA ILE A 131 -12.28 18.27 35.07
C ILE A 131 -10.87 18.07 34.48
N LEU A 132 -10.76 17.59 33.24
CA LEU A 132 -9.49 17.38 32.55
C LEU A 132 -9.01 18.64 31.81
N VAL A 133 -9.87 19.65 31.66
CA VAL A 133 -9.61 20.87 30.88
C VAL A 133 -9.90 22.14 31.68
N LEU A 134 -9.60 22.12 32.98
CA LEU A 134 -9.73 23.28 33.88
C LEU A 134 -11.14 23.91 33.88
N ASN A 135 -12.15 23.04 33.83
CA ASN A 135 -13.57 23.41 33.77
C ASN A 135 -13.99 24.19 32.51
N ASN A 136 -13.23 24.10 31.42
CA ASN A 136 -13.60 24.61 30.11
C ASN A 136 -14.43 23.60 29.30
N THR A 137 -15.16 24.08 28.30
CA THR A 137 -15.81 23.23 27.28
C THR A 137 -14.84 23.06 26.11
N VAL A 138 -14.23 21.88 26.01
CA VAL A 138 -13.37 21.51 24.88
C VAL A 138 -13.99 20.34 24.14
N GLU A 139 -14.25 20.55 22.86
CA GLU A 139 -14.85 19.56 21.98
C GLU A 139 -13.89 19.23 20.83
N ILE A 140 -13.82 17.94 20.50
CA ILE A 140 -13.11 17.46 19.32
C ILE A 140 -14.16 17.23 18.24
N SER A 141 -14.03 17.93 17.12
CA SER A 141 -14.90 17.76 15.96
C SER A 141 -14.47 16.59 15.09
N TYR A 142 -15.39 16.10 14.25
CA TYR A 142 -15.05 15.10 13.22
C TYR A 142 -14.04 15.64 12.20
N ALA A 143 -14.03 16.95 11.95
CA ALA A 143 -12.97 17.57 11.15
C ALA A 143 -11.59 17.43 11.81
N ALA A 144 -11.49 17.67 13.12
CA ALA A 144 -10.25 17.47 13.85
C ALA A 144 -9.84 15.99 13.84
N LEU A 145 -10.78 15.05 14.01
CA LEU A 145 -10.51 13.62 13.91
C LEU A 145 -9.97 13.22 12.53
N LYS A 146 -10.57 13.73 11.45
CA LYS A 146 -10.12 13.52 10.06
C LYS A 146 -8.64 13.92 9.90
N ASP A 147 -8.31 15.13 10.35
CA ASP A 147 -6.98 15.70 10.20
C ASP A 147 -5.95 14.91 11.03
N MET A 148 -6.33 14.50 12.25
CA MET A 148 -5.51 13.63 13.10
C MET A 148 -5.23 12.28 12.45
N ILE A 149 -6.24 11.63 11.85
CA ILE A 149 -6.05 10.34 11.16
C ILE A 149 -5.13 10.50 9.95
N SER A 150 -5.34 11.52 9.13
CA SER A 150 -4.52 11.77 7.94
C SER A 150 -3.05 12.06 8.30
N ALA A 151 -2.84 12.92 9.31
CA ALA A 151 -1.51 13.23 9.82
C ALA A 151 -0.84 11.99 10.45
N GLY A 152 -1.56 11.28 11.32
CA GLY A 152 -1.08 10.07 11.97
C GLY A 152 -0.69 8.97 10.98
N TYR A 153 -1.51 8.75 9.95
CA TYR A 153 -1.20 7.82 8.87
C TYR A 153 0.09 8.23 8.13
N SER A 154 0.18 9.49 7.72
CA SER A 154 1.34 9.98 6.94
C SER A 154 2.64 9.88 7.73
N THR A 155 2.63 10.28 9.00
CA THR A 155 3.78 10.14 9.90
C THR A 155 4.16 8.67 10.11
N THR A 156 3.18 7.80 10.33
CA THR A 156 3.42 6.36 10.51
C THR A 156 4.02 5.73 9.26
N MET A 157 3.48 6.03 8.07
CA MET A 157 4.00 5.50 6.81
C MET A 157 5.43 5.96 6.54
N LEU A 158 5.77 7.21 6.86
CA LEU A 158 7.13 7.72 6.74
C LEU A 158 8.12 6.88 7.58
N ILE A 159 7.75 6.58 8.83
CA ILE A 159 8.56 5.74 9.72
C ILE A 159 8.67 4.32 9.17
N VAL A 160 7.56 3.72 8.74
CA VAL A 160 7.54 2.35 8.18
C VAL A 160 8.43 2.25 6.95
N VAL A 161 8.36 3.22 6.01
CA VAL A 161 9.20 3.24 4.81
C VAL A 161 10.68 3.31 5.19
N ALA A 162 11.05 4.18 6.14
CA ALA A 162 12.43 4.30 6.61
C ALA A 162 12.94 2.98 7.22
N ILE A 163 12.12 2.33 8.06
CA ILE A 163 12.47 1.02 8.67
C ILE A 163 12.66 -0.05 7.59
N VAL A 164 11.74 -0.16 6.63
CA VAL A 164 11.83 -1.15 5.55
C VAL A 164 13.09 -0.92 4.71
N MET A 165 13.39 0.33 4.36
CA MET A 165 14.62 0.68 3.64
C MET A 165 15.88 0.29 4.43
N TYR A 166 15.91 0.59 5.73
CA TYR A 166 17.02 0.21 6.60
C TYR A 166 17.20 -1.31 6.63
N GLN A 167 16.11 -2.08 6.78
CA GLN A 167 16.16 -3.54 6.78
C GLN A 167 16.67 -4.12 5.44
N ILE A 168 16.25 -3.54 4.31
CA ILE A 168 16.72 -3.95 2.98
C ILE A 168 18.23 -3.69 2.85
N GLN A 169 18.71 -2.52 3.28
CA GLN A 169 20.14 -2.19 3.24
C GLN A 169 20.95 -3.13 4.14
N GLU A 170 20.49 -3.39 5.36
CA GLU A 170 21.19 -4.25 6.31
C GLU A 170 21.25 -5.71 5.82
N ARG A 171 20.18 -6.18 5.18
CA ARG A 171 20.17 -7.49 4.51
C ARG A 171 21.24 -7.58 3.43
N ALA A 172 21.44 -6.52 2.64
CA ALA A 172 22.45 -6.51 1.59
C ALA A 172 23.85 -6.75 2.19
N LYS A 173 24.22 -6.02 3.26
CA LYS A 173 25.52 -6.13 3.92
C LYS A 173 25.83 -7.54 4.43
N ARG A 174 24.83 -8.25 4.97
CA ARG A 174 25.02 -9.62 5.50
C ARG A 174 25.36 -10.64 4.41
N THR A 175 24.97 -10.38 3.17
CA THR A 175 25.25 -11.28 2.03
C THR A 175 26.71 -11.17 1.56
N ASP A 176 27.36 -10.04 1.84
CA ASP A 176 28.72 -9.72 1.39
C ASP A 176 29.80 -10.07 2.43
N VAL A 177 29.41 -10.56 3.62
CA VAL A 177 30.38 -11.03 4.63
C VAL A 177 31.00 -12.35 4.12
N PRO A 178 32.33 -12.42 3.92
CA PRO A 178 32.99 -13.66 3.54
C PRO A 178 32.68 -14.71 4.61
N LYS A 179 32.19 -15.89 4.19
CA LYS A 179 32.05 -17.01 5.14
C LYS A 179 33.44 -17.24 5.76
N PRO A 180 33.58 -17.28 7.09
CA PRO A 180 34.86 -17.51 7.73
C PRO A 180 35.43 -18.82 7.17
N SER A 181 36.71 -18.81 6.79
CA SER A 181 37.37 -20.02 6.35
C SER A 181 37.25 -21.06 7.46
N PRO A 182 36.79 -22.29 7.17
CA PRO A 182 36.70 -23.32 8.18
C PRO A 182 38.08 -23.47 8.83
N VAL A 183 38.13 -23.29 10.14
CA VAL A 183 39.33 -23.47 10.96
C VAL A 183 39.14 -24.75 11.75
N SER A 184 40.20 -25.56 11.84
CA SER A 184 40.17 -26.73 12.71
C SER A 184 40.05 -26.31 14.18
N ASP A 185 39.71 -27.24 15.06
CA ASP A 185 39.70 -27.03 16.52
C ASP A 185 41.06 -26.56 17.08
N TYR A 186 42.13 -26.73 16.29
CA TYR A 186 43.50 -26.30 16.57
C TYR A 186 43.89 -24.99 15.85
N GLY A 187 42.92 -24.25 15.28
CA GLY A 187 43.13 -22.94 14.66
C GLY A 187 43.82 -22.94 13.29
N ARG A 188 43.98 -24.11 12.65
CA ARG A 188 44.56 -24.18 11.30
C ARG A 188 43.51 -23.97 10.21
N PRO A 189 43.79 -23.20 9.15
CA PRO A 189 42.88 -23.08 8.02
C PRO A 189 42.66 -24.44 7.37
N LEU A 190 41.41 -24.91 7.32
CA LEU A 190 41.02 -26.05 6.53
C LEU A 190 40.97 -25.61 5.07
N ARG A 191 41.49 -26.46 4.16
CA ARG A 191 41.29 -26.22 2.73
C ARG A 191 39.79 -26.22 2.49
N ALA A 192 39.28 -25.16 1.87
CA ALA A 192 37.92 -25.15 1.38
C ALA A 192 37.82 -26.23 0.30
N ASP A 193 37.13 -27.32 0.61
CA ASP A 193 36.83 -28.37 -0.36
C ASP A 193 36.07 -27.73 -1.53
N ARG A 194 36.55 -27.96 -2.75
CA ARG A 194 36.02 -27.36 -3.99
C ARG A 194 34.58 -27.77 -4.28
#